data_AF-A0A3P8VVC1-F1
#
_entry.id   AF-A0A3P8VVC1-F1
#
_cell.length_a   1.000
_cell.length_b   1.000
_cell.length_c   1.000
_cell.angle_alpha   90.00
_cell.angle_beta   90.00
_cell.angle_gamma   90.00
#
_symmetry.space_group_name_H-M   'P 1'
#
loop_
_entity.id
_entity.type
_entity.pdbx_description
1 polymer ?
#
loop_
_entity_poly.entity_id
_entity_poly.type
_entity_poly.pdbx_seq_one_letter_code
_entity_poly.pdbx_strand_id
1 'polypeptide(L)'
;MASSFTRLISGRNSAVLLASLGVGTIASGYLLSENSSLVADAKNKLYPPSADYPDLRKHNNCMASALTPAVYGRLRDKVTPNNWTLDQCIQTGVDNPGHPFIKTVGCVAGDEESYEVFADLFDPVIIDRHNGYDPRTMKHPTDLDASKVRPGKHLRSRSTVSLRTVLTSDHFSELNSSR
;
A
#
# COMPACT_ATOMS: atom_id res chain seq x y z
N MET A 1 -23.58 -38.69 -41.09
CA MET A 1 -24.99 -38.32 -40.83
C MET A 1 -24.99 -37.03 -40.05
N ALA A 2 -25.59 -36.00 -40.65
CA ALA A 2 -25.68 -34.64 -40.13
C ALA A 2 -26.98 -34.44 -39.32
N SER A 3 -27.14 -33.21 -38.80
CA SER A 3 -28.27 -32.64 -38.04
C SER A 3 -28.03 -32.66 -36.53
N SER A 4 -27.71 -31.53 -35.88
CA SER A 4 -28.50 -30.30 -35.66
C SER A 4 -29.81 -30.59 -34.94
N PHE A 5 -29.94 -30.10 -33.69
CA PHE A 5 -31.15 -29.41 -33.21
C PHE A 5 -30.84 -28.59 -31.95
N THR A 6 -30.83 -27.28 -32.15
CA THR A 6 -30.91 -26.22 -31.14
C THR A 6 -32.24 -26.32 -30.37
N ARG A 7 -32.23 -26.07 -29.06
CA ARG A 7 -33.43 -25.67 -28.32
C ARG A 7 -33.12 -24.49 -27.39
N LEU A 8 -33.89 -23.44 -27.61
CA LEU A 8 -33.81 -22.08 -27.07
C LEU A 8 -35.12 -21.87 -26.30
N ILE A 9 -35.10 -21.72 -24.96
CA ILE A 9 -36.20 -21.16 -24.12
C ILE A 9 -35.52 -20.66 -22.82
N SER A 10 -35.25 -19.37 -22.64
CA SER A 10 -36.12 -18.28 -22.18
C SER A 10 -36.44 -18.31 -20.67
N GLY A 11 -36.02 -17.23 -19.99
CA GLY A 11 -36.35 -16.85 -18.61
C GLY A 11 -35.43 -15.71 -18.14
N ARG A 12 -35.71 -14.44 -18.49
CA ARG A 12 -36.43 -13.42 -17.67
C ARG A 12 -35.83 -13.35 -16.25
N ASN A 13 -34.98 -12.39 -15.88
CA ASN A 13 -35.28 -10.95 -15.81
C ASN A 13 -34.00 -10.10 -15.93
N SER A 14 -33.93 -9.20 -16.91
CA SER A 14 -33.10 -8.01 -16.86
C SER A 14 -33.92 -6.89 -17.47
N ALA A 15 -34.41 -6.03 -16.59
CA ALA A 15 -35.24 -4.90 -16.93
C ALA A 15 -34.43 -3.90 -17.76
N VAL A 16 -34.97 -3.68 -18.96
CA VAL A 16 -34.81 -2.58 -19.89
C VAL A 16 -34.36 -1.25 -19.24
N LEU A 17 -33.20 -0.77 -19.68
CA LEU A 17 -32.78 0.64 -19.82
C LEU A 17 -31.76 0.56 -20.98
N LEU A 18 -31.90 1.18 -22.14
CA LEU A 18 -32.12 2.60 -22.35
C LEU A 18 -32.30 2.81 -23.87
N ALA A 19 -33.50 3.18 -24.32
CA ALA A 19 -33.74 3.59 -25.70
C ALA A 19 -34.54 4.89 -25.72
N SER A 20 -33.82 6.01 -25.72
CA SER A 20 -34.26 7.23 -26.40
C SER A 20 -33.05 8.12 -26.63
N LEU A 21 -32.53 8.08 -27.85
CA LEU A 21 -31.64 9.09 -28.41
C LEU A 21 -32.44 10.40 -28.46
N GLY A 22 -32.38 11.16 -27.38
CA GLY A 22 -32.94 12.51 -27.25
C GLY A 22 -31.87 13.42 -26.69
N VAL A 23 -31.69 14.58 -27.34
CA VAL A 23 -30.78 15.66 -26.96
C VAL A 23 -30.88 15.95 -25.45
N GLY A 24 -29.88 15.50 -24.68
CA GLY A 24 -29.88 15.65 -23.22
C GLY A 24 -28.77 14.88 -22.48
N THR A 25 -27.86 14.22 -23.19
CA THR A 25 -26.88 13.26 -22.64
C THR A 25 -25.77 13.88 -21.76
N ILE A 26 -25.59 15.21 -21.76
CA ILE A 26 -24.49 15.85 -21.03
C ILE A 26 -24.77 15.96 -19.51
N ALA A 27 -26.02 16.20 -19.10
CA ALA A 27 -26.32 16.44 -17.69
C ALA A 27 -26.34 15.15 -16.83
N SER A 28 -26.70 14.01 -17.44
CA SER A 28 -26.72 12.73 -16.71
C SER A 28 -25.31 12.15 -16.49
N GLY A 29 -24.32 12.53 -17.30
CA GLY A 29 -22.92 12.16 -17.07
C GLY A 29 -22.30 12.89 -15.87
N TYR A 30 -22.70 14.14 -15.64
CA TYR A 30 -22.21 14.95 -14.51
C TYR A 30 -22.71 14.43 -13.16
N LEU A 31 -23.97 14.00 -13.08
CA LEU A 31 -24.54 13.41 -11.85
C LEU A 31 -23.96 12.03 -11.48
N LEU A 32 -23.39 11.29 -12.44
CA LEU A 32 -22.70 10.02 -12.17
C LEU A 32 -21.22 10.22 -11.77
N SER A 33 -20.64 11.40 -12.03
CA SER A 33 -19.28 11.75 -11.61
C SER A 33 -19.22 12.09 -10.12
N GLU A 34 -20.22 12.81 -9.61
CA GLU A 34 -20.24 13.34 -8.24
C GLU A 34 -20.51 12.29 -7.15
N ASN A 35 -20.93 11.07 -7.51
CA ASN A 35 -21.15 9.99 -6.54
C ASN A 35 -19.93 9.06 -6.35
N SER A 36 -18.85 9.24 -7.10
CA SER A 36 -17.63 8.43 -6.91
C SER A 36 -17.01 8.64 -5.54
N SER A 37 -17.05 9.89 -5.05
CA SER A 37 -16.59 10.28 -3.71
C SER A 37 -17.51 9.77 -2.60
N LEU A 38 -18.82 9.79 -2.81
CA LEU A 38 -19.80 9.30 -1.82
C LEU A 38 -19.89 7.77 -1.75
N VAL A 39 -19.59 7.07 -2.85
CA VAL A 39 -19.46 5.60 -2.87
C VAL A 39 -18.11 5.14 -2.29
N ALA A 40 -17.07 5.96 -2.38
CA ALA A 40 -15.81 5.74 -1.67
C ALA A 40 -15.95 5.95 -0.15
N ASP A 41 -16.82 6.88 0.28
CA ASP A 41 -17.06 7.24 1.68
C ASP A 41 -17.92 6.23 2.47
N ALA A 42 -18.44 5.17 1.82
CA ALA A 42 -19.42 4.27 2.44
C ALA A 42 -19.07 2.78 2.38
N LYS A 43 -17.78 2.40 2.27
CA LYS A 43 -17.34 1.03 2.56
C LYS A 43 -16.98 0.89 4.03
N ASN A 44 -17.93 1.18 4.93
CA ASN A 44 -17.74 0.84 6.34
C ASN A 44 -17.56 -0.67 6.46
N LYS A 45 -16.38 -1.09 6.92
CA LYS A 45 -16.12 -2.50 7.21
C LYS A 45 -17.20 -3.00 8.17
N LEU A 46 -17.85 -4.10 7.79
CA LEU A 46 -19.04 -4.63 8.46
C LEU A 46 -18.75 -5.07 9.91
N TYR A 47 -17.51 -5.44 10.17
CA TYR A 47 -17.06 -5.98 11.45
C TYR A 47 -16.35 -4.92 12.29
N PRO A 48 -16.31 -5.09 13.63
CA PRO A 48 -15.52 -4.21 14.48
C PRO A 48 -14.01 -4.39 14.19
N PRO A 49 -13.19 -3.35 14.46
CA PRO A 49 -11.74 -3.41 14.26
C PRO A 49 -11.05 -4.63 14.90
N SER A 50 -11.55 -5.08 16.04
CA SER A 50 -11.01 -6.22 16.78
C SER A 50 -11.25 -7.57 16.10
N ALA A 51 -12.28 -7.69 15.28
CA ALA A 51 -12.58 -8.93 14.55
C ALA A 51 -11.69 -9.10 13.32
N ASP A 52 -11.26 -8.00 12.71
CA ASP A 52 -10.35 -8.00 11.56
C ASP A 52 -8.85 -7.98 11.97
N TYR A 53 -8.56 -7.87 13.27
CA TYR A 53 -7.18 -7.77 13.75
C TYR A 53 -6.41 -9.07 13.53
N PRO A 54 -5.21 -9.04 12.91
CA PRO A 54 -4.47 -10.25 12.58
C PRO A 54 -3.91 -10.97 13.83
N ASP A 55 -3.86 -12.30 13.78
CA ASP A 55 -3.19 -13.09 14.82
C ASP A 55 -1.67 -13.08 14.61
N LEU A 56 -0.98 -12.31 15.44
CA LEU A 56 0.47 -12.08 15.35
C LEU A 56 1.26 -12.78 16.48
N ARG A 57 0.64 -13.69 17.24
CA ARG A 57 1.27 -14.33 18.42
C ARG A 57 2.54 -15.13 18.12
N LYS A 58 2.73 -15.56 16.87
CA LYS A 58 3.87 -16.38 16.43
C LYS A 58 4.80 -15.61 15.48
N HIS A 59 4.64 -14.30 15.38
CA HIS A 59 5.32 -13.49 14.39
C HIS A 59 6.52 -12.76 14.99
N ASN A 60 7.62 -12.74 14.25
CA ASN A 60 8.85 -12.04 14.60
C ASN A 60 9.27 -11.11 13.45
N ASN A 61 8.54 -10.00 13.30
CA ASN A 61 8.86 -8.90 12.39
C ASN A 61 8.60 -7.55 13.06
N CYS A 62 9.15 -6.47 12.49
CA CYS A 62 9.04 -5.11 13.05
C CYS A 62 7.57 -4.64 13.11
N MET A 63 6.80 -4.89 12.04
CA MET A 63 5.37 -4.57 11.96
C MET A 63 4.60 -5.21 13.12
N ALA A 64 4.81 -6.50 13.39
CA ALA A 64 4.12 -7.21 14.47
C ALA A 64 4.50 -6.71 15.87
N SER A 65 5.71 -6.14 16.03
CA SER A 65 6.12 -5.50 17.28
C SER A 65 5.47 -4.13 17.49
N ALA A 66 5.16 -3.42 16.40
CA ALA A 66 4.60 -2.07 16.42
C ALA A 66 3.06 -2.03 16.36
N LEU A 67 2.44 -3.01 15.70
CA LEU A 67 1.01 -3.04 15.47
C LEU A 67 0.26 -3.40 16.76
N THR A 68 -0.50 -2.46 17.29
CA THR A 68 -1.40 -2.70 18.44
C THR A 68 -2.86 -2.65 18.00
N PRO A 69 -3.80 -3.28 18.74
CA PRO A 69 -5.23 -3.17 18.44
C PRO A 69 -5.73 -1.73 18.35
N ALA A 70 -5.17 -0.82 19.17
CA ALA A 70 -5.50 0.60 19.14
C ALA A 70 -5.02 1.29 17.85
N VAL A 71 -3.79 1.01 17.42
CA VAL A 71 -3.24 1.54 16.16
C VAL A 71 -4.03 0.99 14.97
N TYR A 72 -4.31 -0.31 14.96
CA TYR A 72 -5.12 -0.94 13.91
C TYR A 72 -6.51 -0.30 13.82
N GLY A 73 -7.20 -0.14 14.96
CA GLY A 73 -8.52 0.50 15.00
C GLY A 73 -8.52 1.94 14.48
N ARG A 74 -7.44 2.71 14.69
CA ARG A 74 -7.31 4.09 14.20
C ARG A 74 -6.98 4.18 12.71
N LEU A 75 -6.28 3.19 12.16
CA LEU A 75 -5.73 3.24 10.81
C LEU A 75 -6.50 2.38 9.78
N ARG A 76 -7.25 1.36 10.21
CA ARG A 76 -7.89 0.36 9.33
C ARG A 76 -8.85 0.94 8.30
N ASP A 77 -9.52 2.05 8.65
CA ASP A 77 -10.55 2.69 7.82
C ASP A 77 -9.96 3.85 7.01
N LYS A 78 -8.66 4.14 7.20
CA LYS A 78 -7.95 5.13 6.38
C LYS A 78 -7.51 4.50 5.06
N VAL A 79 -7.57 5.31 4.02
CA VAL A 79 -7.18 4.96 2.67
C VAL A 79 -6.37 6.11 2.10
N THR A 80 -5.32 5.80 1.34
CA THR A 80 -4.53 6.81 0.62
C THR A 80 -5.29 7.33 -0.62
N PRO A 81 -4.87 8.44 -1.24
CA PRO A 81 -5.49 8.94 -2.47
C PRO A 81 -5.54 7.90 -3.61
N ASN A 82 -4.58 6.97 -3.64
CA ASN A 82 -4.50 5.92 -4.65
C ASN A 82 -5.22 4.61 -4.24
N ASN A 83 -6.12 4.67 -3.26
CA ASN A 83 -6.88 3.52 -2.77
C ASN A 83 -6.01 2.42 -2.12
N TRP A 84 -4.87 2.79 -1.51
CA TRP A 84 -4.05 1.88 -0.72
C TRP A 84 -4.50 1.86 0.74
N THR A 85 -4.55 0.67 1.34
CA THR A 85 -5.11 0.43 2.67
C THR A 85 -4.09 -0.15 3.63
N LEU A 86 -4.36 -0.02 4.94
CA LEU A 86 -3.51 -0.60 5.98
C LEU A 86 -3.33 -2.12 5.81
N ASP A 87 -4.39 -2.84 5.46
CA ASP A 87 -4.32 -4.30 5.32
C ASP A 87 -3.36 -4.68 4.18
N GLN A 88 -3.38 -3.94 3.07
CA GLN A 88 -2.43 -4.13 1.98
C GLN A 88 -0.99 -3.83 2.41
N CYS A 89 -0.77 -2.82 3.27
CA CYS A 89 0.55 -2.53 3.82
C CYS A 89 1.10 -3.70 4.64
N ILE A 90 0.29 -4.31 5.50
CA ILE A 90 0.74 -5.31 6.48
C ILE A 90 0.64 -6.76 6.00
N GLN A 91 -0.06 -7.02 4.88
CA GLN A 91 -0.34 -8.36 4.38
C GLN A 91 0.91 -9.25 4.33
N THR A 92 2.01 -8.71 3.83
CA THR A 92 3.29 -9.44 3.75
C THR A 92 3.81 -9.85 5.14
N GLY A 93 3.66 -9.03 6.17
CA GLY A 93 4.07 -9.37 7.53
C GLY A 93 3.11 -10.32 8.23
N VAL A 94 1.82 -10.32 7.86
CA VAL A 94 0.83 -11.27 8.38
C VAL A 94 1.07 -12.66 7.78
N ASP A 95 1.29 -12.75 6.46
CA ASP A 95 1.50 -14.02 5.76
C ASP A 95 2.85 -14.65 6.07
N ASN A 96 3.85 -13.83 6.41
CA ASN A 96 5.21 -14.28 6.68
C ASN A 96 5.56 -14.07 8.17
N PRO A 97 5.38 -15.09 9.03
CA PRO A 97 5.67 -15.00 10.48
C PRO A 97 7.14 -14.72 10.81
N GLY A 98 8.03 -14.82 9.82
CA GLY A 98 9.43 -14.45 9.94
C GLY A 98 10.31 -15.61 10.41
N HIS A 99 11.51 -15.27 10.86
CA HIS A 99 12.53 -16.23 11.25
C HIS A 99 13.05 -15.91 12.67
N PRO A 100 13.39 -16.90 13.51
CA PRO A 100 13.80 -16.65 14.89
C PRO A 100 15.03 -15.74 15.03
N PHE A 101 15.96 -15.78 14.06
CA PHE A 101 17.23 -15.05 14.14
C PHE A 101 17.27 -13.76 13.32
N ILE A 102 16.36 -13.59 12.36
CA ILE A 102 16.37 -12.43 11.45
C ILE A 102 15.00 -11.80 11.49
N LYS A 103 14.93 -10.59 12.04
CA LYS A 103 13.71 -9.80 12.10
C LYS A 103 13.51 -9.06 10.78
N THR A 104 12.45 -9.41 10.06
CA THR A 104 12.04 -8.72 8.83
C THR A 104 11.19 -7.49 9.17
N VAL A 105 10.97 -6.59 8.20
CA VAL A 105 10.15 -5.39 8.41
C VAL A 105 8.67 -5.77 8.57
N GLY A 106 8.10 -6.50 7.60
CA GLY A 106 6.72 -6.99 7.68
C GLY A 106 5.65 -6.00 7.23
N CYS A 107 6.01 -4.86 6.64
CA CYS A 107 5.08 -3.97 5.97
C CYS A 107 5.71 -3.31 4.74
N VAL A 108 4.87 -2.87 3.81
CA VAL A 108 5.26 -2.17 2.57
C VAL A 108 4.41 -0.92 2.37
N ALA A 109 4.99 0.11 1.78
CA ALA A 109 4.26 1.28 1.28
C ALA A 109 3.83 1.04 -0.16
N GLY A 110 2.58 1.36 -0.50
CA GLY A 110 2.06 1.25 -1.87
C GLY A 110 2.23 2.54 -2.68
N ASP A 111 2.29 3.67 -1.99
CA ASP A 111 2.44 5.01 -2.53
C ASP A 111 3.20 5.91 -1.54
N GLU A 112 3.48 7.15 -1.94
CA GLU A 112 4.20 8.13 -1.11
C GLU A 112 3.40 8.48 0.15
N GLU A 113 2.10 8.69 -0.01
CA GLU A 113 1.19 9.11 1.06
C GLU A 113 1.01 8.03 2.14
N SER A 114 1.33 6.77 1.85
CA SER A 114 1.33 5.67 2.82
C SER A 114 2.15 5.99 4.07
N TYR A 115 3.29 6.67 3.92
CA TYR A 115 4.15 7.04 5.05
C TYR A 115 3.51 8.09 5.96
N GLU A 116 2.64 8.95 5.44
CA GLU A 116 1.93 9.97 6.21
C GLU A 116 0.62 9.45 6.80
N VAL A 117 -0.22 8.81 5.96
CA VAL A 117 -1.54 8.30 6.35
C VAL A 117 -1.42 7.25 7.45
N PHE A 118 -0.41 6.37 7.34
CA PHE A 118 -0.14 5.27 8.26
C PHE A 118 1.11 5.51 9.12
N ALA A 119 1.51 6.77 9.34
CA ALA A 119 2.70 7.16 10.12
C ALA A 119 2.74 6.49 11.51
N ASP A 120 1.59 6.36 12.17
CA ASP A 120 1.51 5.72 13.49
C ASP A 120 1.94 4.25 13.52
N LEU A 121 1.98 3.57 12.36
CA LEU A 121 2.60 2.25 12.20
C LEU A 121 4.02 2.37 11.62
N PHE A 122 4.23 3.20 10.59
CA PHE A 122 5.54 3.28 9.93
C PHE A 122 6.63 3.87 10.82
N ASP A 123 6.34 4.90 11.61
CA ASP A 123 7.32 5.56 12.47
C ASP A 123 7.97 4.59 13.48
N PRO A 124 7.21 3.84 14.30
CA PRO A 124 7.81 2.86 15.21
C PRO A 124 8.54 1.73 14.47
N VAL A 125 8.08 1.33 13.29
CA VAL A 125 8.77 0.34 12.45
C VAL A 125 10.10 0.87 11.92
N ILE A 126 10.16 2.13 11.48
CA ILE A 126 11.38 2.80 11.01
C ILE A 126 12.39 2.90 12.14
N ILE A 127 11.95 3.32 13.34
CA ILE A 127 12.79 3.42 14.54
C ILE A 127 13.41 2.06 14.89
N ASP A 128 12.61 1.00 14.92
CA ASP A 128 13.09 -0.36 15.21
C ASP A 128 14.07 -0.85 14.13
N ARG A 129 13.76 -0.62 12.85
CA ARG A 129 14.58 -1.11 11.73
C ARG A 129 15.89 -0.35 11.54
N HIS A 130 15.91 0.94 11.86
CA HIS A 130 17.04 1.86 11.70
C HIS A 130 17.67 2.25 13.04
N ASN A 131 17.54 1.40 14.05
CA ASN A 131 18.28 1.46 15.32
C ASN A 131 18.17 2.82 16.04
N GLY A 132 16.96 3.39 16.10
CA GLY A 132 16.70 4.65 16.81
C GLY A 132 16.59 5.89 15.93
N TYR A 133 16.66 5.77 14.60
CA TYR A 133 16.34 6.88 13.71
C TYR A 133 14.85 7.22 13.80
N ASP A 134 14.54 8.38 14.36
CA ASP A 134 13.18 8.87 14.51
C ASP A 134 12.81 9.82 13.35
N PRO A 135 11.90 9.41 12.45
CA PRO A 135 11.51 10.21 11.30
C PRO A 135 10.80 11.53 11.68
N ARG A 136 10.28 11.65 12.90
CA ARG A 136 9.59 12.87 13.36
C ARG A 136 10.54 13.95 13.85
N THR A 137 11.72 13.56 14.35
CA THR A 137 12.67 14.49 15.00
C THR A 137 13.98 14.63 14.25
N MET A 138 14.38 13.60 13.49
CA MET A 138 15.64 13.57 12.76
C MET A 138 15.43 13.89 11.27
N LYS A 139 16.45 14.48 10.65
CA LYS A 139 16.48 14.70 9.19
C LYS A 139 17.53 13.81 8.56
N HIS A 140 17.19 13.18 7.43
CA HIS A 140 18.09 12.31 6.70
C HIS A 140 19.22 13.11 6.03
N PRO A 141 20.51 12.78 6.27
CA PRO A 141 21.62 13.39 5.56
C PRO A 141 21.83 12.72 4.19
N THR A 142 21.79 13.50 3.12
CA THR A 142 22.07 13.02 1.75
C THR A 142 23.34 13.68 1.21
N ASP A 143 24.35 12.88 0.88
CA ASP A 143 25.62 13.34 0.30
C ASP A 143 26.07 12.37 -0.80
N LEU A 144 25.98 12.81 -2.05
CA LEU A 144 26.34 12.01 -3.23
C LEU A 144 27.69 12.45 -3.83
N ASP A 145 28.49 13.23 -3.09
CA ASP A 145 29.81 13.69 -3.54
C ASP A 145 30.86 12.59 -3.39
N ALA A 146 31.18 11.93 -4.52
CA ALA A 146 32.18 10.87 -4.58
C ALA A 146 33.61 11.34 -4.22
N SER A 147 33.91 12.64 -4.30
CA SER A 147 35.25 13.17 -4.01
C SER A 147 35.62 13.07 -2.52
N LYS A 148 34.61 13.00 -1.63
CA LYS A 148 34.79 12.85 -0.19
C LYS A 148 35.20 11.43 0.22
N VAL A 149 35.21 10.48 -0.71
CA VAL A 149 35.61 9.09 -0.47
C VAL A 149 37.14 9.01 -0.29
N ARG A 150 37.58 8.56 0.89
CA ARG A 150 39.02 8.44 1.20
C ARG A 150 39.65 7.25 0.45
N PRO A 151 40.84 7.40 -0.18
CA PRO A 151 41.53 6.33 -0.92
C PRO A 151 41.93 5.08 -0.11
N GLY A 152 41.86 5.13 1.23
CA GLY A 152 42.32 4.05 2.12
C GLY A 152 41.43 2.80 2.20
N LYS A 153 40.29 2.76 1.50
CA LYS A 153 39.42 1.57 1.41
C LYS A 153 39.69 0.74 0.14
N HIS A 154 40.94 0.73 -0.35
CA HIS A 154 41.32 -0.19 -1.42
C HIS A 154 41.33 -1.62 -0.87
N LEU A 155 40.19 -2.31 -1.03
CA LEU A 155 40.05 -3.71 -0.68
C LEU A 155 41.09 -4.51 -1.47
N ARG A 156 41.97 -5.23 -0.77
CA ARG A 156 43.06 -5.97 -1.43
C ARG A 156 42.47 -6.98 -2.41
N SER A 157 42.88 -6.89 -3.67
CA SER A 157 42.42 -7.72 -4.79
C SER A 157 42.47 -9.24 -4.53
N ARG A 158 43.34 -9.72 -3.62
CA ARG A 158 43.47 -11.17 -3.31
C ARG A 158 42.24 -11.78 -2.63
N SER A 159 41.31 -10.97 -2.13
CA SER A 159 40.14 -11.44 -1.36
C SER A 159 38.81 -10.81 -1.78
N THR A 160 38.82 -9.91 -2.77
CA THR A 160 37.61 -9.25 -3.28
C THR A 160 37.50 -9.46 -4.78
N VAL A 161 36.45 -10.16 -5.19
CA VAL A 161 36.22 -10.53 -6.60
C VAL A 161 35.42 -9.45 -7.35
N SER A 162 34.49 -8.77 -6.68
CA SER A 162 33.66 -7.72 -7.25
C SER A 162 33.15 -6.77 -6.17
N LEU A 163 32.86 -5.52 -6.54
CA LEU A 163 32.21 -4.52 -5.70
C LEU A 163 31.02 -3.94 -6.47
N ARG A 164 29.87 -3.81 -5.78
CA ARG A 164 28.65 -3.25 -6.36
C ARG A 164 27.97 -2.32 -5.35
N THR A 165 27.64 -1.11 -5.80
CA THR A 165 26.76 -0.17 -5.09
C THR A 165 25.45 -0.09 -5.86
N VAL A 166 24.31 -0.24 -5.18
CA VAL A 166 22.97 -0.14 -5.77
C VAL A 166 22.16 0.84 -4.94
N LEU A 167 21.51 1.76 -5.62
CA LEU A 167 20.52 2.69 -5.06
C LEU A 167 19.28 2.60 -5.94
N THR A 168 18.12 2.83 -5.35
CA THR A 168 16.84 2.87 -6.02
C THR A 168 16.23 4.26 -5.88
N SER A 169 15.40 4.64 -6.84
CA SER A 169 14.63 5.87 -6.82
C SER A 169 13.25 5.56 -7.34
N ASP A 170 12.23 6.06 -6.66
CA ASP A 170 10.85 6.02 -7.13
C ASP A 170 10.49 7.39 -7.71
N HIS A 171 9.76 7.41 -8.81
CA HIS A 171 9.26 8.65 -9.40
C HIS A 171 7.75 8.71 -9.16
N PHE A 172 7.34 9.55 -8.21
CA PHE A 172 5.94 9.93 -8.05
C PHE A 172 5.69 11.14 -8.95
N SER A 173 4.65 11.11 -9.76
CA SER A 173 4.23 12.26 -10.56
C SER A 173 3.41 13.18 -9.66
N GLU A 174 3.86 14.42 -9.44
CA GLU A 174 3.05 15.46 -8.80
C GLU A 174 1.79 15.71 -9.66
N LEU A 175 0.68 15.09 -9.29
CA LEU A 175 -0.63 15.52 -9.78
C LEU A 175 -0.94 16.83 -9.05
N ASN A 176 -0.56 17.94 -9.69
CA ASN A 176 -0.92 19.30 -9.31
C ASN A 176 -2.39 19.38 -8.85
N SER A 177 -2.61 19.37 -7.53
CA SER A 177 -3.83 19.89 -6.94
C SER A 177 -3.54 21.35 -6.60
N SER A 178 -3.89 22.26 -7.51
CA SER A 178 -3.99 23.69 -7.19
C SER A 178 -4.83 23.86 -5.92
N ARG A 179 -4.20 24.39 -4.87
CA ARG A 179 -4.85 25.13 -3.80
C ARG A 179 -4.11 26.44 -3.63
#